data_AF-A0A9E4VNE3-F1
#
_entry.id   AF-A0A9E4VNE3-F1
#
_cell.length_a   1.000
_cell.length_b   1.000
_cell.length_c   1.000
_cell.angle_alpha   90.00
_cell.angle_beta   90.00
_cell.angle_gamma   90.00
#
_symmetry.space_group_name_H-M   'P 1'
#
loop_
_entity.id
_entity.type
_entity.pdbx_description
1 polymer ?
#
loop_
_entity_poly.entity_id
_entity_poly.type
_entity_poly.pdbx_seq_one_letter_code
_entity_poly.pdbx_strand_id
1 'polypeptide(L)' 'ENVDRLARLLQEGVQEILDRGIIVRDVARGLVDFPSQREGREVYLCWIGGEERIEFWHDTDRGFAHREPL' A
#
# COMPACT_ATOMS: atom_id res chain seq x y z
N GLU A 1 27.32 -4.62 -10.76
CA GLU A 1 26.76 -5.73 -11.58
C GLU A 1 25.55 -6.43 -10.96
N ASN A 2 25.65 -7.10 -9.80
CA ASN A 2 24.47 -7.73 -9.16
C ASN A 2 23.56 -6.73 -8.44
N VAL A 3 24.15 -5.75 -7.74
CA VAL A 3 23.39 -4.71 -7.03
C VAL A 3 22.56 -3.88 -8.02
N ASP A 4 23.12 -3.50 -9.17
CA ASP A 4 22.41 -2.73 -10.20
C ASP A 4 21.26 -3.50 -10.84
N ARG A 5 21.39 -4.83 -10.94
CA ARG A 5 20.30 -5.69 -11.40
C ARG A 5 19.19 -5.77 -10.36
N LEU A 6 19.53 -5.99 -9.10
CA LEU A 6 18.56 -6.04 -8.00
C LEU A 6 17.82 -4.71 -7.84
N ALA A 7 18.54 -3.58 -7.94
CA ALA A 7 17.95 -2.25 -7.89
C ALA A 7 16.91 -2.04 -9.00
N ARG A 8 17.21 -2.46 -10.24
CA ARG A 8 16.26 -2.38 -11.35
C ARG A 8 15.02 -3.24 -11.14
N LEU A 9 15.19 -4.49 -10.68
CA LEU A 9 14.05 -5.37 -10.38
C LEU A 9 13.13 -4.78 -9.30
N LEU A 10 13.72 -4.18 -8.27
CA LEU A 10 12.95 -3.49 -7.23
C LEU A 10 12.22 -2.26 -7.79
N GLN A 11 12.88 -1.45 -8.61
CA GLN A 11 12.28 -0.28 -9.24
C GLN A 11 11.12 -0.66 -10.16
N GLU A 12 11.29 -1.67 -11.01
CA GLU A 12 10.25 -2.17 -11.92
C GLU A 12 9.04 -2.70 -11.15
N GLY A 13 9.27 -3.50 -10.11
CA GLY A 13 8.18 -4.03 -9.28
C GLY A 13 7.42 -2.94 -8.51
N VAL A 14 8.13 -1.97 -7.93
CA VAL A 14 7.49 -0.83 -7.26
C VAL A 14 6.73 0.03 -8.27
N GLN A 15 7.28 0.26 -9.46
CA GLN A 15 6.61 1.04 -10.49
C GLN A 15 5.30 0.38 -10.92
N GLU A 16 5.26 -0.95 -11.10
CA GLU A 16 4.03 -1.67 -11.43
C GLU A 16 2.93 -1.48 -10.37
N ILE A 17 3.31 -1.43 -9.09
CA ILE A 17 2.38 -1.17 -7.98
C ILE A 17 1.84 0.27 -8.07
N LEU A 18 2.72 1.25 -8.27
CA LEU A 18 2.34 2.66 -8.39
C LEU A 18 1.45 2.91 -9.62
N ASP A 19 1.72 2.27 -10.74
CA ASP A 19 0.94 2.39 -11.99
C ASP A 19 -0.50 1.88 -11.82
N ARG A 20 -0.74 1.00 -10.84
CA ARG A 20 -2.08 0.52 -10.45
C ARG A 20 -2.80 1.48 -9.49
N GLY A 21 -2.20 2.61 -9.15
CA GLY A 21 -2.74 3.59 -8.20
C GLY A 21 -2.60 3.18 -6.73
N ILE A 22 -1.81 2.12 -6.46
CA ILE A 22 -1.55 1.65 -5.10
C ILE A 22 -0.46 2.53 -4.49
N ILE A 23 -0.66 2.98 -3.26
CA ILE A 23 0.28 3.87 -2.58
C ILE A 23 1.17 3.05 -1.67
N VAL A 24 2.47 3.01 -1.98
CA VAL A 24 3.46 2.35 -1.13
C VAL A 24 3.82 3.25 0.05
N ARG A 25 3.55 2.81 1.28
CA ARG A 25 3.82 3.58 2.51
C ARG A 25 5.14 3.19 3.16
N ASP A 26 5.43 1.90 3.21
CA ASP A 26 6.68 1.37 3.75
C ASP A 26 7.05 0.07 3.03
N VAL A 27 8.08 0.15 2.18
CA VAL A 27 8.57 -1.00 1.40
C VAL A 27 9.14 -2.10 2.30
N ALA A 28 9.81 -1.74 3.39
CA ALA A 28 10.47 -2.71 4.27
C ALA A 28 9.45 -3.57 5.04
N ARG A 29 8.30 -2.98 5.36
CA ARG A 29 7.17 -3.68 5.99
C ARG A 29 6.18 -4.29 4.99
N GLY A 30 6.28 -3.93 3.71
CA GLY A 30 5.27 -4.27 2.70
C GLY A 30 3.93 -3.59 2.99
N LEU A 31 3.95 -2.36 3.50
CA LEU A 31 2.76 -1.57 3.82
C LEU A 31 2.30 -0.77 2.60
N VAL A 32 1.05 -0.98 2.18
CA VAL A 32 0.45 -0.29 1.05
C VAL A 32 -0.99 0.13 1.35
N ASP A 33 -1.40 1.24 0.74
CA ASP A 33 -2.75 1.75 0.76
C ASP A 33 -3.40 1.67 -0.63
N PHE A 34 -4.66 1.25 -0.67
CA PHE A 34 -5.49 1.26 -1.85
C PHE A 34 -6.52 2.39 -1.73
N PRO A 35 -6.49 3.41 -2.60
CA PRO A 35 -7.55 4.42 -2.66
C PRO A 35 -8.92 3.78 -2.88
N SER A 36 -9.90 4.17 -2.08
CA SER A 36 -11.26 3.61 -2.14
C SER A 36 -12.30 4.64 -1.69
N GLN A 37 -13.57 4.29 -1.81
CA GLN A 37 -14.69 5.06 -1.30
C GLN A 37 -15.49 4.24 -0.29
N ARG A 38 -15.83 4.86 0.84
CA ARG A 38 -16.72 4.29 1.86
C ARG A 38 -17.76 5.35 2.22
N GLU A 39 -19.04 5.05 2.10
CA GLU A 39 -20.12 5.98 2.49
C GLU A 39 -20.01 7.38 1.84
N GLY A 40 -19.49 7.46 0.61
CA GLY A 40 -19.32 8.73 -0.12
C GLY A 40 -18.10 9.56 0.28
N ARG A 41 -17.25 9.07 1.19
CA ARG A 41 -15.93 9.67 1.51
C ARG A 41 -14.79 8.84 0.92
N GLU A 42 -13.71 9.53 0.57
CA GLU A 42 -12.46 8.88 0.21
C GLU A 42 -11.80 8.30 1.45
N VAL A 43 -11.31 7.07 1.34
CA VAL A 43 -10.61 6.35 2.39
C VAL A 43 -9.45 5.58 1.78
N TYR A 44 -8.51 5.15 2.61
CA TYR A 44 -7.49 4.18 2.23
C TYR A 44 -7.81 2.82 2.83
N LEU A 45 -7.87 1.80 1.99
CA LEU A 45 -7.81 0.42 2.46
C LEU A 45 -6.35 0.07 2.68
N CYS A 46 -6.00 -0.46 3.85
CA CYS A 46 -4.62 -0.73 4.16
C CYS A 46 -4.34 -2.24 4.20
N TRP A 47 -3.19 -2.63 3.68
CA TRP A 47 -2.67 -3.99 3.77
C TRP A 47 -1.20 -3.98 4.16
N ILE A 48 -0.80 -4.92 5.02
CA ILE A 48 0.60 -5.15 5.36
C ILE A 48 1.03 -6.57 4.99
N GLY A 49 2.28 -6.71 4.56
CA GLY A 49 2.89 -8.00 4.22
C GLY A 49 2.64 -9.06 5.29
N GLY A 50 1.96 -10.14 4.89
CA GLY A 50 1.59 -11.25 5.78
C GLY A 50 0.08 -11.35 6.05
N GLU A 51 -0.72 -10.34 5.72
CA GLU A 51 -2.18 -10.43 5.74
C GLU A 51 -2.69 -11.19 4.50
N GLU A 52 -3.66 -12.10 4.67
CA GLU A 52 -4.24 -12.86 3.54
C GLU A 52 -5.15 -12.00 2.66
N ARG A 53 -5.80 -10.99 3.26
CA ARG A 53 -6.76 -10.11 2.61
C ARG A 53 -6.76 -8.73 3.27
N ILE A 54 -7.32 -7.76 2.57
CA ILE A 54 -7.56 -6.42 3.11
C ILE A 54 -8.72 -6.50 4.11
N GLU A 55 -8.43 -6.25 5.39
CA GLU A 55 -9.44 -6.27 6.47
C GLU A 55 -9.60 -4.90 7.16
N PHE A 56 -8.79 -3.92 6.80
CA PHE A 56 -8.74 -2.63 7.47
C PHE A 56 -8.76 -1.45 6.50
N TRP A 57 -9.28 -0.33 6.97
CA TRP A 57 -9.27 0.95 6.28
C TRP A 57 -8.93 2.09 7.25
N HIS A 58 -8.56 3.26 6.74
CA HIS A 58 -8.44 4.49 7.53
C HIS A 58 -8.80 5.72 6.70
N ASP A 59 -9.12 6.81 7.37
CA ASP A 59 -9.32 8.10 6.71
C ASP A 59 -8.04 8.59 6.03
N THR A 60 -8.18 9.38 4.96
CA THR A 60 -7.07 9.89 4.14
C THR A 60 -6.19 10.91 4.86
N ASP A 61 -6.70 11.54 5.93
CA ASP A 61 -5.99 12.48 6.80
C ASP A 61 -5.33 11.79 8.01
N ARG A 62 -5.53 10.48 8.17
CA ARG A 62 -4.97 9.66 9.24
C ARG A 62 -4.00 8.62 8.68
N GLY A 63 -3.11 8.13 9.53
CA GLY A 63 -2.19 7.05 9.18
C GLY A 63 -2.67 5.67 9.63
N PHE A 64 -1.96 4.63 9.18
CA PHE A 64 -2.16 3.21 9.52
C PHE A 64 -2.47 2.90 11.00
N ALA A 65 -1.89 3.66 11.94
CA ALA A 65 -2.12 3.47 13.38
C ALA A 65 -3.59 3.68 13.81
N HIS A 66 -4.39 4.34 12.97
CA HIS A 66 -5.81 4.61 13.19
C HIS A 66 -6.71 3.73 12.31
N ARG A 67 -6.22 2.57 11.87
CA ARG A 67 -7.00 1.68 11.02
C ARG A 67 -8.21 1.10 11.76
N GLU A 68 -9.33 1.05 11.06
CA GLU A 68 -10.59 0.48 11.49
C GLU A 68 -10.90 -0.79 10.67
N PRO A 69 -11.56 -1.79 11.26
CA PRO A 69 -12.02 -2.96 10.51
C PRO A 69 -13.00 -2.57 9.39
N LEU A 70 -12.95 -3.32 8.28
CA LEU A 70 -13.86 -3.15 7.14
C LEU A 70 -15.29 -3.62 7.43
#